data_AF-A0A1J5WDP9-F1
#
_entry.id   AF-A0A1J5WDP9-F1
#
_cell.length_a   1.000
_cell.length_b   1.000
_cell.length_c   1.000
_cell.angle_alpha   90.00
_cell.angle_beta   90.00
_cell.angle_gamma   90.00
#
_symmetry.space_group_name_H-M   'P 1'
#
loop_
_entity.id
_entity.type
_entity.pdbx_description
1 polymer ?
#
loop_
_entity_poly.entity_id
_entity_poly.type
_entity_poly.pdbx_seq_one_letter_code
_entity_poly.pdbx_strand_id
1 'polypeptide(L)'
;MPKLSIRKDCEVELVVLDADKREQVAAILDTKEMFCLGRVKKMYFKDYAVGVFSRMSIRGDCEVDMLVLGADKREHVAAILDDTVCLGRVKCLFLVGDAVNILLKLERRERSTMEIFSVDLREDSLRKILKTKNKSIELGRISQSGFSVPEPIKRKLRYTLVDKEGNEIEDEEERKEALSIRTKTVLFVLLLRDILMLFLRRVFGVC
;
A
#
# COMPACT_ATOMS: atom_id res chain seq x y z
N MET A 1 -20.66 -3.33 17.09
CA MET A 1 -19.56 -2.32 17.19
C MET A 1 -20.10 -0.99 16.69
N PRO A 2 -19.76 0.15 17.32
CA PRO A 2 -20.27 1.44 16.89
C PRO A 2 -19.69 1.80 15.52
N LYS A 3 -20.53 2.40 14.67
CA LYS A 3 -20.15 2.95 13.37
C LYS A 3 -19.04 3.99 13.55
N LEU A 4 -17.82 3.68 13.14
CA LEU A 4 -16.76 4.66 12.94
C LEU A 4 -17.04 5.41 11.63
N SER A 5 -18.04 6.30 11.67
CA SER A 5 -18.28 7.29 10.61
C SER A 5 -17.60 8.59 11.02
N ILE A 6 -16.35 8.73 10.63
CA ILE A 6 -15.61 9.98 10.82
C ILE A 6 -16.17 10.99 9.81
N ARG A 7 -16.59 12.18 10.27
CA ARG A 7 -17.14 13.24 9.41
C ARG A 7 -16.11 13.61 8.32
N LYS A 8 -16.58 14.05 7.15
CA LYS A 8 -15.74 14.46 6.01
C LYS A 8 -14.67 15.49 6.39
N ASP A 9 -14.93 16.34 7.39
CA ASP A 9 -14.04 17.42 7.83
C ASP A 9 -13.09 17.02 8.96
N CYS A 10 -13.08 15.74 9.35
CA CYS A 10 -12.18 15.25 10.38
C CYS A 10 -10.88 14.76 9.75
N GLU A 11 -9.78 15.27 10.29
CA GLU A 11 -8.42 14.82 9.99
C GLU A 11 -7.97 13.81 11.06
N VAL A 12 -7.56 12.63 10.62
CA VAL A 12 -7.01 11.57 11.49
C VAL A 12 -5.50 11.55 11.31
N GLU A 13 -4.76 11.69 12.39
CA GLU A 13 -3.29 11.69 12.29
C GLU A 13 -2.74 10.29 12.01
N LEU A 14 -3.26 9.25 12.69
CA LEU A 14 -2.69 7.92 12.64
C LEU A 14 -3.76 6.84 12.83
N VAL A 15 -3.73 5.84 11.95
CA VAL A 15 -4.45 4.56 12.11
C VAL A 15 -3.43 3.44 12.09
N VAL A 16 -3.44 2.58 13.11
CA VAL A 16 -2.59 1.39 13.18
C VAL A 16 -3.47 0.20 13.53
N LEU A 17 -3.41 -0.84 12.71
CA LEU A 17 -4.06 -2.12 12.96
C LEU A 17 -3.04 -3.24 12.73
N ASP A 18 -2.83 -4.05 13.76
CA ASP A 18 -1.97 -5.23 13.72
C ASP A 18 -2.80 -6.41 14.21
N ALA A 19 -2.91 -7.44 13.37
CA ALA A 19 -3.69 -8.63 13.68
C ALA A 19 -2.95 -9.88 13.20
N ASP A 20 -2.34 -10.60 14.12
CA ASP A 20 -1.62 -11.85 13.87
C ASP A 20 -2.56 -13.06 13.77
N LYS A 21 -3.84 -12.90 14.14
CA LYS A 21 -4.86 -13.94 14.10
C LYS A 21 -6.12 -13.48 13.36
N ARG A 22 -6.71 -14.36 12.54
CA ARG A 22 -7.90 -14.04 11.73
C ARG A 22 -9.08 -13.64 12.61
N GLU A 23 -9.24 -14.27 13.77
CA GLU A 23 -10.37 -14.07 14.68
C GLU A 23 -10.44 -12.63 15.20
N GLN A 24 -9.30 -11.92 15.28
CA GLN A 24 -9.24 -10.51 15.71
C GLN A 24 -9.94 -9.56 14.75
N VAL A 25 -10.01 -9.92 13.47
CA VAL A 25 -10.58 -9.09 12.40
C VAL A 25 -11.80 -9.71 11.73
N ALA A 26 -12.14 -10.97 12.04
CA ALA A 26 -13.22 -11.72 11.40
C ALA A 26 -14.54 -10.94 11.37
N ALA A 27 -14.96 -10.37 12.52
CA ALA A 27 -16.20 -9.59 12.60
C ALA A 27 -16.21 -8.36 11.67
N ILE A 28 -15.05 -7.72 11.46
CA ILE A 28 -14.91 -6.57 10.56
C ILE A 28 -14.94 -7.04 9.10
N LEU A 29 -14.27 -8.15 8.82
CA LEU A 29 -14.24 -8.75 7.48
C LEU A 29 -15.61 -9.27 7.05
N ASP A 30 -16.45 -9.73 7.97
CA ASP A 30 -17.81 -10.22 7.67
C ASP A 30 -18.84 -9.09 7.50
N THR A 31 -18.46 -7.85 7.82
CA THR A 31 -19.33 -6.68 7.69
C THR A 31 -19.43 -6.23 6.22
N LYS A 32 -20.64 -5.91 5.76
CA LYS A 32 -20.88 -5.36 4.40
C LYS A 32 -20.69 -3.84 4.30
N GLU A 33 -20.64 -3.14 5.43
CA GLU A 33 -20.44 -1.70 5.47
C GLU A 33 -18.98 -1.36 5.14
N MET A 34 -18.79 -0.44 4.20
CA MET A 34 -17.46 0.12 3.91
C MET A 34 -17.18 1.28 4.85
N PHE A 35 -15.96 1.34 5.37
CA PHE A 35 -15.52 2.48 6.19
C PHE A 35 -14.96 3.59 5.29
N CYS A 36 -15.33 4.84 5.59
CA CYS A 36 -14.73 6.05 5.02
C CYS A 36 -14.10 6.84 6.17
N LEU A 37 -12.79 7.05 6.10
CA LEU A 37 -12.04 7.93 6.99
C LEU A 37 -11.71 9.15 6.13
N GLY A 38 -12.06 10.37 6.57
CA GLY A 38 -11.90 11.60 5.79
C GLY A 38 -10.46 11.86 5.31
N ARG A 39 -9.75 12.81 5.91
CA ARG A 39 -8.30 13.00 5.64
C ARG A 39 -7.52 12.18 6.68
N VAL A 40 -6.56 11.38 6.25
CA VAL A 40 -5.70 10.60 7.15
C VAL A 40 -4.23 10.81 6.82
N LYS A 41 -3.40 11.21 7.79
CA LYS A 41 -1.97 11.37 7.52
C LYS A 41 -1.28 10.02 7.34
N LYS A 42 -1.48 9.08 8.27
CA LYS A 42 -0.77 7.80 8.25
C LYS A 42 -1.66 6.60 8.57
N MET A 43 -1.49 5.54 7.81
CA MET A 43 -2.18 4.27 7.98
C MET A 43 -1.21 3.10 7.91
N TYR A 44 -1.24 2.23 8.91
CA TYR A 44 -0.42 1.03 8.98
C TYR A 44 -1.30 -0.19 9.26
N PHE A 45 -1.28 -1.16 8.34
CA PHE A 45 -1.97 -2.44 8.51
C PHE A 45 -0.97 -3.58 8.42
N LYS A 46 -0.94 -4.42 9.46
CA LYS A 46 -0.08 -5.59 9.52
C LYS A 46 -0.87 -6.90 9.59
N ASP A 47 -0.40 -7.89 8.85
CA ASP A 47 -0.90 -9.26 8.85
C ASP A 47 -2.40 -9.32 8.48
N TYR A 48 -3.26 -10.00 9.26
CA TYR A 48 -4.69 -10.13 8.91
C TYR A 48 -5.41 -8.77 8.82
N ALA A 49 -4.84 -7.71 9.41
CA ALA A 49 -5.36 -6.36 9.28
C ALA A 49 -5.29 -5.84 7.83
N VAL A 50 -4.41 -6.36 6.98
CA VAL A 50 -4.40 -6.03 5.54
C VAL A 50 -5.75 -6.35 4.89
N GLY A 51 -6.44 -7.41 5.34
CA GLY A 51 -7.80 -7.71 4.91
C GLY A 51 -8.80 -6.63 5.33
N VAL A 52 -8.64 -6.02 6.51
CA VAL A 52 -9.51 -4.93 6.97
C VAL A 52 -9.40 -3.72 6.06
N PHE A 53 -8.19 -3.40 5.57
CA PHE A 53 -8.02 -2.33 4.58
C PHE A 53 -8.87 -2.57 3.32
N SER A 54 -9.07 -3.82 2.88
CA SER A 54 -9.95 -4.11 1.73
C SER A 54 -11.43 -3.80 1.99
N ARG A 55 -11.85 -3.73 3.25
CA ARG A 55 -13.18 -3.26 3.69
C ARG A 55 -13.24 -1.75 3.91
N MET A 56 -12.10 -1.06 3.86
CA MET A 56 -12.04 0.40 3.86
C MET A 56 -12.06 0.86 2.41
N SER A 57 -13.05 1.67 2.03
CA SER A 57 -13.07 2.26 0.69
C SER A 57 -12.55 3.67 0.78
N ILE A 58 -11.41 3.94 0.16
CA ILE A 58 -10.97 5.31 -0.07
C ILE A 58 -11.81 5.84 -1.25
N ARG A 59 -13.06 6.22 -0.96
CA ARG A 59 -14.02 6.76 -1.93
C ARG A 59 -14.28 8.24 -1.68
N GLY A 60 -14.58 8.96 -2.76
CA GLY A 60 -14.85 10.40 -2.70
C GLY A 60 -13.60 11.17 -2.28
N ASP A 61 -13.73 11.97 -1.23
CA ASP A 61 -12.70 12.91 -0.75
C ASP A 61 -11.75 12.29 0.29
N CYS A 62 -11.74 10.96 0.45
CA CYS A 62 -10.83 10.30 1.37
C CYS A 62 -9.39 10.45 0.84
N GLU A 63 -8.50 11.03 1.65
CA GLU A 63 -7.11 11.30 1.30
C GLU A 63 -6.19 10.67 2.34
N VAL A 64 -5.20 9.91 1.88
CA VAL A 64 -4.19 9.28 2.73
C VAL A 64 -2.80 9.72 2.32
N ASP A 65 -2.05 10.38 3.21
CA ASP A 65 -0.69 10.79 2.88
C ASP A 65 0.27 9.58 2.83
N MET A 66 0.16 8.64 3.78
CA MET A 66 0.99 7.45 3.84
C MET A 66 0.20 6.20 4.22
N LEU A 67 0.25 5.19 3.35
CA LEU A 67 -0.36 3.87 3.56
C LEU A 67 0.73 2.78 3.50
N VAL A 68 0.84 2.01 4.58
CA VAL A 68 1.74 0.87 4.68
C VAL A 68 0.92 -0.39 4.93
N LEU A 69 1.07 -1.38 4.05
CA LEU A 69 0.48 -2.71 4.18
C LEU A 69 1.61 -3.74 4.27
N GLY A 70 1.66 -4.48 5.37
CA GLY A 70 2.67 -5.51 5.60
C GLY A 70 2.03 -6.84 5.94
N ALA A 71 2.52 -7.94 5.39
CA ALA A 71 2.08 -9.27 5.81
C ALA A 71 3.24 -10.26 5.77
N ASP A 72 3.46 -10.94 6.90
CA ASP A 72 4.57 -11.88 7.05
C ASP A 72 4.27 -13.25 6.42
N LYS A 73 2.98 -13.57 6.20
CA LYS A 73 2.52 -14.83 5.64
C LYS A 73 1.38 -14.65 4.66
N ARG A 74 1.27 -15.61 3.72
CA ARG A 74 0.17 -15.66 2.75
C ARG A 74 -1.22 -15.78 3.39
N GLU A 75 -1.35 -16.52 4.48
CA GLU A 75 -2.64 -16.71 5.17
C GLU A 75 -3.27 -15.39 5.62
N HIS A 76 -2.44 -14.40 5.94
CA HIS A 76 -2.87 -13.07 6.38
C HIS A 76 -3.62 -12.30 5.27
N VAL A 77 -3.24 -12.51 4.01
CA VAL A 77 -3.84 -11.84 2.84
C VAL A 77 -4.85 -12.70 2.10
N ALA A 78 -5.00 -13.97 2.49
CA ALA A 78 -6.02 -14.86 1.92
C ALA A 78 -7.44 -14.37 2.23
N ALA A 79 -7.59 -13.58 3.30
CA ALA A 79 -8.85 -12.99 3.70
C ALA A 79 -9.23 -11.71 2.92
N ILE A 80 -8.35 -11.20 2.06
CA ILE A 80 -8.70 -10.10 1.16
C ILE A 80 -9.80 -10.60 0.23
N LEU A 81 -10.95 -9.93 0.27
CA LEU A 81 -12.20 -10.37 -0.38
C LEU A 81 -12.09 -10.35 -1.89
N ASP A 82 -12.96 -11.07 -2.59
CA ASP A 82 -12.98 -11.13 -4.07
C ASP A 82 -13.36 -9.80 -4.73
N ASP A 83 -13.79 -8.82 -3.93
CA ASP A 83 -14.10 -7.47 -4.37
C ASP A 83 -12.83 -6.67 -4.68
N THR A 84 -12.95 -5.75 -5.64
CA THR A 84 -11.86 -4.82 -5.97
C THR A 84 -11.71 -3.74 -4.91
N VAL A 85 -10.46 -3.46 -4.52
CA VAL A 85 -10.12 -2.48 -3.50
C VAL A 85 -9.84 -1.14 -4.17
N CYS A 86 -10.65 -0.14 -3.86
CA CYS A 86 -10.44 1.22 -4.37
C CYS A 86 -9.38 1.94 -3.53
N LEU A 87 -8.22 2.24 -4.12
CA LEU A 87 -7.12 2.92 -3.43
C LEU A 87 -7.38 4.42 -3.21
N GLY A 88 -8.27 5.04 -3.99
CA GLY A 88 -8.55 6.48 -3.89
C GLY A 88 -7.30 7.38 -4.01
N ARG A 89 -7.24 8.47 -3.21
CA ARG A 89 -6.10 9.40 -3.14
C ARG A 89 -5.09 8.95 -2.08
N VAL A 90 -4.02 8.29 -2.53
CA VAL A 90 -2.86 7.94 -1.70
C VAL A 90 -1.62 8.61 -2.27
N LYS A 91 -0.90 9.39 -1.44
CA LYS A 91 0.38 10.00 -1.84
C LYS A 91 1.54 9.01 -1.76
N CYS A 92 1.66 8.25 -0.68
CA CYS A 92 2.70 7.25 -0.49
C CYS A 92 2.10 5.86 -0.20
N LEU A 93 2.43 4.86 -1.01
CA LEU A 93 2.01 3.47 -0.82
C LEU A 93 3.23 2.53 -0.66
N PHE A 94 3.26 1.79 0.44
CA PHE A 94 4.28 0.79 0.74
C PHE A 94 3.62 -0.59 0.90
N LEU A 95 4.10 -1.57 0.13
CA LEU A 95 3.65 -2.95 0.22
C LEU A 95 4.83 -3.84 0.62
N VAL A 96 4.70 -4.53 1.75
CA VAL A 96 5.77 -5.34 2.32
C VAL A 96 5.35 -6.81 2.47
N GLY A 97 6.21 -7.72 2.02
CA GLY A 97 6.04 -9.16 2.17
C GLY A 97 4.89 -9.70 1.29
N ASP A 98 3.99 -10.48 1.90
CA ASP A 98 2.84 -11.06 1.20
C ASP A 98 1.70 -10.05 0.97
N ALA A 99 1.77 -8.83 1.54
CA ALA A 99 0.79 -7.76 1.30
C ALA A 99 0.76 -7.31 -0.17
N VAL A 100 1.83 -7.53 -0.92
CA VAL A 100 1.93 -7.21 -2.36
C VAL A 100 0.82 -7.89 -3.18
N ASN A 101 0.28 -9.03 -2.72
CA ASN A 101 -0.84 -9.69 -3.39
C ASN A 101 -2.09 -8.80 -3.53
N ILE A 102 -2.23 -7.75 -2.71
CA ILE A 102 -3.31 -6.77 -2.85
C ILE A 102 -3.29 -6.05 -4.19
N LEU A 103 -2.11 -5.91 -4.83
CA LEU A 103 -1.98 -5.30 -6.15
C LEU A 103 -2.92 -5.91 -7.18
N LEU A 104 -3.12 -7.23 -7.12
CA LEU A 104 -4.00 -7.97 -8.04
C LEU A 104 -5.48 -7.59 -7.90
N LYS A 105 -5.84 -6.93 -6.80
CA LYS A 105 -7.21 -6.52 -6.45
C LYS A 105 -7.36 -5.00 -6.40
N LEU A 106 -6.29 -4.23 -6.56
CA LEU A 106 -6.33 -2.78 -6.49
C LEU A 106 -6.90 -2.17 -7.77
N GLU A 107 -7.87 -1.27 -7.60
CA GLU A 107 -8.31 -0.32 -8.62
C GLU A 107 -7.97 1.10 -8.15
N ARG A 108 -7.21 1.84 -8.96
CA ARG A 108 -7.05 3.28 -8.78
C ARG A 108 -7.92 4.00 -9.81
N ARG A 109 -8.84 4.84 -9.32
CA ARG A 109 -9.70 5.69 -10.15
C ARG A 109 -9.29 7.16 -10.16
N GLU A 110 -8.37 7.51 -9.26
CA GLU A 110 -7.92 8.89 -9.06
C GLU A 110 -6.71 9.23 -9.95
N ARG A 111 -6.72 10.44 -10.52
CA ARG A 111 -5.70 10.92 -11.47
C ARG A 111 -4.56 11.71 -10.83
N SER A 112 -4.64 11.97 -9.52
CA SER A 112 -3.53 12.56 -8.77
C SER A 112 -2.24 11.75 -8.93
N THR A 113 -1.10 12.42 -8.85
CA THR A 113 0.20 11.78 -8.88
C THR A 113 0.50 11.14 -7.52
N MET A 114 0.82 9.85 -7.50
CA MET A 114 1.39 9.21 -6.31
C MET A 114 2.86 9.61 -6.19
N GLU A 115 3.27 10.13 -5.04
CA GLU A 115 4.65 10.56 -4.81
C GLU A 115 5.58 9.36 -4.61
N ILE A 116 5.16 8.38 -3.81
CA ILE A 116 5.96 7.19 -3.52
C ILE A 116 5.14 5.93 -3.74
N PHE A 117 5.67 4.99 -4.52
CA PHE A 117 5.18 3.63 -4.60
C PHE A 117 6.34 2.65 -4.45
N SER A 118 6.34 1.92 -3.34
CA SER A 118 7.41 0.99 -3.00
C SER A 118 6.87 -0.40 -2.70
N VAL A 119 7.54 -1.41 -3.26
CA VAL A 119 7.20 -2.82 -3.10
C VAL A 119 8.44 -3.56 -2.64
N ASP A 120 8.36 -4.12 -1.43
CA ASP A 120 9.36 -5.02 -0.87
C ASP A 120 8.74 -6.40 -0.68
N LEU A 121 9.28 -7.42 -1.33
CA LEU A 121 8.73 -8.77 -1.25
C LEU A 121 9.80 -9.84 -1.28
N ARG A 122 9.46 -10.99 -0.70
CA ARG A 122 10.28 -12.20 -0.74
C ARG A 122 10.13 -12.92 -2.08
N GLU A 123 11.15 -13.66 -2.50
CA GLU A 123 11.14 -14.41 -3.77
C GLU A 123 9.92 -15.34 -3.94
N ASP A 124 9.46 -15.97 -2.85
CA ASP A 124 8.30 -16.86 -2.89
C ASP A 124 6.99 -16.14 -3.24
N SER A 125 6.84 -14.90 -2.78
CA SER A 125 5.70 -14.04 -3.09
C SER A 125 5.76 -13.59 -4.55
N LEU A 126 6.96 -13.31 -5.07
CA LEU A 126 7.20 -12.90 -6.46
C LEU A 126 6.71 -13.98 -7.44
N ARG A 127 7.14 -15.23 -7.24
CA ARG A 127 6.81 -16.37 -8.12
C ARG A 127 5.30 -16.53 -8.30
N LYS A 128 4.50 -16.24 -7.27
CA LYS A 128 3.03 -16.39 -7.32
C LYS A 128 2.38 -15.26 -8.10
N ILE A 129 2.77 -14.01 -7.86
CA ILE A 129 2.26 -12.86 -8.61
C ILE A 129 2.53 -13.05 -10.10
N LEU A 130 3.71 -13.57 -10.45
CA LEU A 130 4.08 -13.92 -11.82
C LEU A 130 3.19 -15.01 -12.45
N LYS A 131 2.77 -16.02 -11.67
CA LYS A 131 1.86 -17.09 -12.12
C LYS A 131 0.42 -16.62 -12.37
N THR A 132 -0.03 -15.54 -11.71
CA THR A 132 -1.39 -15.01 -11.93
C THR A 132 -1.53 -14.43 -13.33
N LYS A 133 -2.52 -14.94 -14.10
CA LYS A 133 -2.78 -14.51 -15.48
C LYS A 133 -3.19 -13.02 -15.54
N ASN A 134 -2.46 -12.30 -16.37
CA ASN A 134 -2.54 -10.89 -16.77
C ASN A 134 -3.88 -10.16 -16.54
N LYS A 135 -4.05 -9.59 -15.35
CA LYS A 135 -4.71 -8.29 -15.23
C LYS A 135 -3.59 -7.27 -15.03
N SER A 136 -3.40 -6.39 -16.01
CA SER A 136 -2.53 -5.24 -15.80
C SER A 136 -3.24 -4.28 -14.84
N ILE A 137 -2.53 -3.87 -13.80
CA ILE A 137 -3.08 -3.06 -12.70
C ILE A 137 -2.83 -1.59 -13.03
N GLU A 138 -3.89 -0.79 -13.06
CA GLU A 138 -3.79 0.64 -13.31
C GLU A 138 -3.39 1.38 -12.03
N LEU A 139 -2.20 1.98 -12.03
CA LEU A 139 -1.72 2.81 -10.92
C LEU A 139 -1.66 4.30 -11.28
N GLY A 140 -1.89 4.66 -12.55
CA GLY A 140 -1.87 6.05 -13.01
C GLY A 140 -0.49 6.70 -12.91
N ARG A 141 -0.45 7.98 -12.54
CA ARG A 141 0.78 8.78 -12.50
C ARG A 141 1.53 8.56 -11.18
N ILE A 142 2.83 8.31 -11.27
CA ILE A 142 3.71 8.13 -10.13
C ILE A 142 4.96 8.99 -10.32
N SER A 143 5.40 9.70 -9.29
CA SER A 143 6.67 10.40 -9.33
C SER A 143 7.79 9.38 -9.54
N GLN A 144 8.62 9.62 -10.56
CA GLN A 144 9.82 8.82 -10.80
C GLN A 144 10.74 8.78 -9.57
N SER A 145 10.75 9.85 -8.77
CA SER A 145 11.60 9.96 -7.60
C SER A 145 11.26 8.99 -6.46
N GLY A 146 10.00 8.54 -6.38
CA GLY A 146 9.51 7.63 -5.34
C GLY A 146 9.04 6.27 -5.87
N PHE A 147 9.34 5.93 -7.12
CA PHE A 147 8.95 4.64 -7.70
C PHE A 147 10.04 3.59 -7.45
N SER A 148 9.78 2.63 -6.56
CA SER A 148 10.72 1.59 -6.14
C SER A 148 10.04 0.21 -6.18
N VAL A 149 10.01 -0.40 -7.36
CA VAL A 149 9.30 -1.66 -7.60
C VAL A 149 10.22 -2.67 -8.29
N PRO A 150 10.26 -3.96 -7.88
CA PRO A 150 11.03 -4.97 -8.59
C PRO A 150 10.60 -5.15 -10.04
N GLU A 151 11.55 -5.33 -10.95
CA GLU A 151 11.33 -5.43 -12.41
C GLU A 151 10.24 -6.44 -12.83
N PRO A 152 10.15 -7.65 -12.22
CA PRO A 152 9.11 -8.59 -12.58
C PRO A 152 7.70 -8.10 -12.25
N ILE A 153 7.56 -7.23 -11.24
CA ILE A 153 6.29 -6.62 -10.86
C ILE A 153 5.96 -5.45 -11.80
N LYS A 154 6.95 -4.62 -12.18
CA LYS A 154 6.73 -3.50 -13.12
C LYS A 154 6.03 -3.93 -14.40
N ARG A 155 6.38 -5.10 -14.94
CA ARG A 155 5.78 -5.68 -16.17
C ARG A 155 4.28 -5.99 -16.05
N LYS A 156 3.72 -6.02 -14.83
CA LYS A 156 2.29 -6.24 -14.57
C LYS A 156 1.53 -4.97 -14.24
N LEU A 157 2.21 -3.83 -14.14
CA LEU A 157 1.62 -2.54 -13.79
C LEU A 157 1.47 -1.68 -15.05
N ARG A 158 0.38 -0.91 -15.11
CA ARG A 158 0.24 0.22 -16.03
C ARG A 158 0.36 1.49 -15.21
N TYR A 159 1.36 2.28 -15.53
CA TYR A 159 1.72 3.50 -14.81
C TYR A 159 2.42 4.46 -15.77
N THR A 160 2.35 5.75 -15.44
CA THR A 160 3.10 6.82 -16.09
C THR A 160 4.05 7.42 -15.07
N LEU A 161 5.35 7.43 -15.38
CA LEU A 161 6.34 8.11 -14.55
C LEU A 161 6.35 9.59 -14.90
N VAL A 162 6.40 10.43 -13.87
CA VAL A 162 6.51 11.88 -14.02
C VAL A 162 7.73 12.44 -13.29
N ASP A 163 8.28 13.53 -13.82
CA ASP A 163 9.37 14.30 -13.20
C ASP A 163 8.87 15.12 -11.99
N LYS A 164 9.67 16.07 -11.50
CA LYS A 164 9.30 16.90 -10.33
C LYS A 164 8.28 17.97 -10.68
N GLU A 165 8.27 18.39 -11.94
CA GLU A 165 7.39 19.38 -12.54
C GLU A 165 6.04 18.75 -12.96
N GLY A 166 5.97 17.43 -13.00
CA GLY A 166 4.80 16.64 -13.36
C GLY A 166 4.74 16.24 -14.83
N ASN A 167 5.79 16.46 -15.62
CA ASN A 167 5.83 16.05 -17.02
C ASN A 167 6.07 14.55 -17.14
N GLU A 168 5.50 13.93 -18.18
CA GLU A 168 5.70 12.51 -18.45
C GLU A 168 7.12 12.23 -18.93
N ILE A 169 7.72 11.16 -18.43
CA ILE A 169 9.07 10.76 -18.81
C ILE A 169 8.97 9.71 -19.91
N GLU A 170 9.32 10.09 -21.13
CA GLU A 170 9.17 9.22 -22.31
C GLU A 170 10.39 8.31 -22.53
N ASP A 171 11.59 8.75 -22.13
CA ASP A 171 12.85 8.04 -22.39
C ASP A 171 13.08 6.83 -21.45
N GLU A 172 13.41 5.66 -22.03
CA GLU A 172 13.62 4.42 -21.30
C GLU A 172 14.96 4.37 -20.54
N GLU A 173 15.99 5.07 -21.01
CA GLU A 173 17.29 5.19 -20.32
C GLU A 173 17.17 6.09 -19.09
N GLU A 174 16.52 7.25 -19.23
CA GLU A 174 16.27 8.16 -18.10
C GLU A 174 15.43 7.47 -17.00
N ARG A 175 14.46 6.63 -17.40
CA ARG A 175 13.70 5.79 -16.48
C ARG A 175 14.61 4.84 -15.70
N LYS A 176 15.53 4.13 -16.37
CA LYS A 176 16.42 3.12 -15.76
C LYS A 176 17.45 3.74 -14.83
N GLU A 177 18.06 4.85 -15.22
CA GLU A 177 19.10 5.53 -14.44
C GLU A 177 18.56 6.10 -13.13
N ALA A 178 17.40 6.76 -13.16
CA ALA A 178 16.75 7.30 -11.97
C ALA A 178 16.29 6.23 -10.97
N LEU A 179 15.84 5.08 -11.48
CA LEU A 179 15.45 3.92 -10.68
C LEU A 179 16.65 3.28 -9.96
N SER A 180 17.80 3.16 -10.63
CA SER A 180 19.00 2.48 -10.13
C SER A 180 19.63 3.20 -8.93
N ILE A 181 19.69 4.54 -8.94
CA ILE A 181 20.35 5.35 -7.91
C ILE A 181 19.54 5.37 -6.60
N ARG A 182 18.20 5.34 -6.67
CA ARG A 182 17.32 5.66 -5.52
C ARG A 182 16.74 4.46 -4.79
N THR A 183 16.64 3.29 -5.43
CA THR A 183 16.14 2.05 -4.79
C THR A 183 16.93 1.72 -3.52
N LYS A 184 18.24 2.06 -3.45
CA LYS A 184 19.07 1.87 -2.25
C LYS A 184 18.80 2.88 -1.13
N THR A 185 18.44 4.11 -1.47
CA THR A 185 18.31 5.21 -0.49
C THR A 185 16.94 5.22 0.19
N VAL A 186 15.86 4.95 -0.56
CA VAL A 186 14.49 4.95 -0.03
C VAL A 186 14.21 3.74 0.85
N LEU A 187 14.70 2.55 0.47
CA LEU A 187 14.57 1.33 1.29
C LEU A 187 15.32 1.49 2.61
N PHE A 188 16.55 2.02 2.60
CA PHE A 188 17.38 2.15 3.79
C PHE A 188 16.77 3.11 4.83
N VAL A 189 16.22 4.26 4.40
CA VAL A 189 15.65 5.26 5.32
C VAL A 189 14.31 4.82 5.93
N LEU A 190 13.48 4.08 5.18
CA LEU A 190 12.15 3.65 5.66
C LEU A 190 12.19 2.34 6.45
N LEU A 191 13.00 1.36 6.02
CA LEU A 191 13.23 0.14 6.82
C LEU A 191 13.89 0.49 8.16
N LEU A 192 14.90 1.36 8.20
CA LEU A 192 15.57 1.70 9.45
C LEU A 192 14.69 2.48 10.43
N ARG A 193 13.68 3.23 9.98
CA ARG A 193 12.84 4.01 10.90
C ARG A 193 11.65 3.21 11.42
N ASP A 194 10.97 2.48 10.55
CA ASP A 194 9.76 1.73 10.93
C ASP A 194 10.09 0.38 11.56
N ILE A 195 11.14 -0.33 11.11
CA ILE A 195 11.63 -1.53 11.79
C ILE A 195 12.25 -1.15 13.14
N LEU A 196 13.02 -0.07 13.24
CA LEU A 196 13.57 0.37 14.53
C LEU A 196 12.46 0.76 15.50
N MET A 197 11.38 1.42 15.05
CA MET A 197 10.24 1.74 15.92
C MET A 197 9.44 0.49 16.35
N LEU A 198 9.25 -0.49 15.47
CA LEU A 198 8.64 -1.79 15.81
C LEU A 198 9.54 -2.63 16.72
N PHE A 199 10.86 -2.58 16.51
CA PHE A 199 11.87 -3.29 17.32
C PHE A 199 12.02 -2.64 18.70
N LEU A 200 11.99 -1.31 18.79
CA LEU A 200 11.97 -0.58 20.06
C LEU A 200 10.71 -0.90 20.88
N ARG A 201 9.53 -0.98 20.24
CA ARG A 201 8.30 -1.40 20.93
C ARG A 201 8.34 -2.84 21.44
N ARG A 202 9.01 -3.74 20.72
CA ARG A 202 9.06 -5.17 21.06
C ARG A 202 10.18 -5.52 22.07
N VAL A 203 11.30 -4.79 22.08
CA VAL A 203 12.43 -5.00 22.99
C VAL A 203 12.31 -4.18 24.28
N PHE A 204 11.78 -2.96 24.22
CA PHE A 204 11.75 -2.06 25.37
C PHE A 204 10.36 -1.87 26.00
N GLY A 205 9.28 -2.43 25.41
CA GLY A 205 7.93 -2.35 26.00
C GLY A 205 7.47 -0.92 26.31
N VAL A 206 8.00 0.07 25.58
CA VAL A 206 7.72 1.49 25.84
C VAL A 206 6.37 1.82 25.22
N CYS A 207 5.40 2.15 26.08
CA CYS A 207 4.15 2.80 25.71
C CYS A 207 4.41 4.19 25.14
#